data_AF-A0A1Y4QHS8-F1
#
_entry.id   AF-A0A1Y4QHS8-F1
#
_cell.length_a   1.000
_cell.length_b   1.000
_cell.length_c   1.000
_cell.angle_alpha   90.00
_cell.angle_beta   90.00
_cell.angle_gamma   90.00
#
_symmetry.space_group_name_H-M   'P 1'
#
loop_
_entity.id
_entity.type
_entity.pdbx_description
1 polymer ?
#
loop_
_entity_poly.entity_id
_entity_poly.type
_entity_poly.pdbx_seq_one_letter_code
_entity_poly.pdbx_strand_id
1 'polypeptide(L)'
;MKTIYLFLDVDGVLNNQKIIQETKKMQVIDEQNLINLNKLIKIIKKEDNCSIILNSSWQLVNENIDILKSYLNKYDLRIDDYLKIDNQKNKGELIIEYCNKHQISSLDILVIDDGMIREIKDRLIKCDFNHGFTEVELQKAIKLLKM
;
A
#
# COMPACT_ATOMS: atom_id res chain seq x y z
N MET A 1 18.43 -5.71 -11.21
CA MET A 1 17.40 -5.69 -10.16
C MET A 1 17.37 -4.31 -9.56
N LYS A 2 16.29 -3.58 -9.82
CA LYS A 2 15.99 -2.34 -9.11
C LYS A 2 15.10 -2.66 -7.90
N THR A 3 14.72 -1.63 -7.15
CA THR A 3 13.78 -1.76 -6.03
C THR A 3 12.51 -1.02 -6.37
N ILE A 4 11.38 -1.71 -6.35
CA ILE A 4 10.07 -1.08 -6.39
C ILE A 4 9.70 -0.67 -4.96
N TYR A 5 9.40 0.61 -4.77
CA TYR A 5 8.93 1.16 -3.51
C TYR A 5 7.41 1.22 -3.53
N LEU A 6 6.79 0.31 -2.77
CA LEU A 6 5.35 0.19 -2.67
C LEU A 6 4.85 1.04 -1.50
N PHE A 7 4.27 2.19 -1.80
CA PHE A 7 3.56 3.01 -0.80
C PHE A 7 2.16 2.44 -0.60
N LEU A 8 1.90 1.93 0.59
CA LEU A 8 0.72 1.12 0.89
C LEU A 8 -0.14 1.79 1.95
N ASP A 9 -1.38 2.15 1.60
CA ASP A 9 -2.40 2.44 2.61
C ASP A 9 -3.07 1.16 3.13
N VAL A 10 -3.85 1.28 4.21
CA VAL A 10 -4.56 0.18 4.85
C VAL A 10 -6.07 0.41 4.79
N ASP A 11 -6.57 1.56 5.24
CA ASP A 11 -7.99 1.87 5.20
C ASP A 11 -8.46 1.99 3.74
N GLY A 12 -9.54 1.29 3.39
CA GLY A 12 -10.01 1.24 2.00
C GLY A 12 -9.08 0.52 1.02
N VAL A 13 -8.02 -0.15 1.49
CA VAL A 13 -7.07 -0.94 0.69
C VAL A 13 -6.98 -2.38 1.20
N LEU A 14 -6.38 -2.59 2.36
CA LEU A 14 -6.32 -3.92 3.00
C LEU A 14 -7.51 -4.14 3.93
N ASN A 15 -7.97 -3.07 4.58
CA ASN A 15 -9.28 -2.98 5.20
C ASN A 15 -10.28 -2.41 4.18
N ASN A 16 -11.56 -2.71 4.34
CA ASN A 16 -12.62 -2.09 3.55
C ASN A 16 -13.92 -1.97 4.36
N GLN A 17 -14.85 -1.14 3.86
CA GLN A 17 -16.12 -0.90 4.54
C GLN A 17 -16.93 -2.18 4.76
N LYS A 18 -16.88 -3.13 3.83
CA LYS A 18 -17.64 -4.38 3.92
C LYS A 18 -17.17 -5.24 5.09
N ILE A 19 -15.86 -5.49 5.21
CA ILE A 19 -15.32 -6.31 6.32
C ILE A 19 -15.50 -5.62 7.69
N ILE A 20 -15.43 -4.28 7.73
CA ILE A 20 -15.76 -3.51 8.95
C ILE A 20 -17.22 -3.76 9.34
N GLN A 21 -18.15 -3.69 8.38
CA GLN A 21 -19.57 -3.87 8.65
C GLN A 21 -19.92 -5.30 9.09
N GLU A 22 -19.26 -6.30 8.50
CA GLU A 22 -19.45 -7.72 8.83
C GLU A 22 -18.91 -8.06 10.21
N THR A 23 -17.70 -7.56 10.55
CA THR A 23 -17.02 -7.90 11.81
C THR A 23 -17.32 -6.95 12.97
N LYS A 24 -17.88 -5.77 12.67
CA LYS A 24 -18.05 -4.64 13.60
C LYS A 24 -16.73 -4.17 14.23
N LYS A 25 -15.60 -4.36 13.54
CA LYS A 25 -14.26 -3.93 13.97
C LYS A 25 -13.65 -3.01 12.93
N MET A 26 -13.09 -1.88 13.39
CA MET A 26 -12.38 -0.95 12.50
C MET A 26 -11.00 -1.50 12.13
N GLN A 27 -10.29 -2.07 13.11
CA GLN A 27 -8.96 -2.66 12.93
C GLN A 27 -9.08 -4.13 12.50
N VAL A 28 -9.44 -4.34 11.24
CA VAL A 28 -9.54 -5.67 10.63
C VAL A 28 -8.91 -5.63 9.24
N ILE A 29 -8.31 -6.73 8.79
CA ILE A 29 -7.81 -6.84 7.42
C ILE A 29 -8.67 -7.86 6.68
N ASP A 30 -9.06 -7.52 5.46
CA ASP A 30 -9.67 -8.45 4.53
C ASP A 30 -8.59 -9.38 3.98
N GLU A 31 -8.72 -10.68 4.31
CA GLU A 31 -7.77 -11.71 3.91
C GLU A 31 -7.63 -11.79 2.38
N GLN A 32 -8.70 -11.52 1.61
CA GLN A 32 -8.65 -11.58 0.16
C GLN A 32 -7.80 -10.43 -0.43
N ASN A 33 -7.87 -9.24 0.16
CA ASN A 33 -7.05 -8.10 -0.24
C ASN A 33 -5.57 -8.33 0.09
N LEU A 34 -5.29 -8.95 1.25
CA LEU A 34 -3.94 -9.36 1.63
C LEU A 34 -3.36 -10.45 0.71
N ILE A 35 -4.17 -11.44 0.30
CA ILE A 35 -3.78 -12.43 -0.70
C ILE A 35 -3.37 -11.75 -2.01
N ASN A 36 -4.13 -10.74 -2.45
CA ASN A 36 -3.83 -9.99 -3.67
C ASN A 36 -2.54 -9.17 -3.54
N LEU A 37 -2.31 -8.53 -2.39
CA LEU A 37 -1.04 -7.86 -2.10
C LEU A 37 0.14 -8.84 -2.19
N ASN A 38 0.02 -10.03 -1.60
CA ASN A 38 1.06 -11.07 -1.67
C ASN A 38 1.32 -11.54 -3.11
N LYS A 39 0.26 -11.74 -3.91
CA LYS A 39 0.41 -12.06 -5.35
C LYS A 39 1.19 -10.98 -6.08
N LEU A 40 0.85 -9.70 -5.87
CA LEU A 40 1.57 -8.57 -6.49
C LEU A 40 3.05 -8.59 -6.12
N ILE A 41 3.37 -8.72 -4.83
CA ILE A 41 4.75 -8.71 -4.35
C ILE A 41 5.53 -9.90 -4.91
N LYS A 42 4.93 -11.09 -4.99
CA LYS A 42 5.56 -12.26 -5.63
C LYS A 42 5.85 -12.01 -7.11
N ILE A 43 5.00 -11.26 -7.81
CA ILE A 43 5.22 -10.90 -9.22
C ILE A 43 6.37 -9.91 -9.33
N ILE A 44 6.40 -8.85 -8.52
CA ILE A 44 7.51 -7.88 -8.48
C ILE A 44 8.84 -8.62 -8.22
N LYS A 45 8.85 -9.51 -7.23
CA LYS A 45 10.03 -10.29 -6.80
C LYS A 45 10.57 -11.28 -7.84
N LYS A 46 9.91 -11.46 -8.98
CA LYS A 46 10.47 -12.23 -10.11
C LYS A 46 11.61 -11.50 -10.81
N GLU A 47 11.56 -10.16 -10.83
CA GLU A 47 12.49 -9.33 -11.63
C GLU A 47 13.18 -8.25 -10.79
N ASP A 48 12.56 -7.81 -9.69
CA ASP A 48 13.00 -6.68 -8.87
C ASP A 48 12.85 -6.94 -7.37
N ASN A 49 13.48 -6.10 -6.55
CA ASN A 49 13.18 -6.05 -5.12
C ASN A 49 11.86 -5.29 -4.87
N CYS A 50 11.23 -5.53 -3.72
CA CYS A 50 10.05 -4.78 -3.28
C CYS A 50 10.27 -4.30 -1.85
N SER A 51 10.14 -2.99 -1.63
CA SER A 51 10.20 -2.34 -0.32
C SER A 51 8.82 -1.78 0.01
N ILE A 52 8.19 -2.26 1.09
CA ILE A 52 6.86 -1.78 1.51
C ILE A 52 7.03 -0.58 2.43
N ILE A 53 6.53 0.57 2.00
CA ILE A 53 6.52 1.82 2.77
C ILE A 53 5.09 2.05 3.25
N LEU A 54 4.87 2.02 4.57
CA LEU A 54 3.53 2.21 5.12
C LEU A 54 3.10 3.68 4.96
N ASN A 55 2.03 3.90 4.20
CA ASN A 55 1.42 5.19 3.91
C ASN A 55 0.00 5.23 4.47
N SER A 56 -0.12 5.01 5.78
CA SER A 56 -1.43 4.91 6.44
C SER A 56 -1.45 5.57 7.81
N SER A 57 -2.63 6.04 8.22
CA SER A 57 -2.90 6.54 9.58
C SER A 57 -2.72 5.45 10.64
N TRP A 58 -2.75 4.16 10.25
CA TRP A 58 -2.52 3.03 11.14
C TRP A 58 -1.16 3.11 11.87
N GLN A 59 -0.17 3.80 11.31
CA GLN A 59 1.11 4.02 11.97
C GLN A 59 1.06 4.89 13.24
N LEU A 60 -0.04 5.61 13.46
CA LEU A 60 -0.22 6.48 14.63
C LEU A 60 -0.53 5.70 15.92
N VAL A 61 -0.88 4.42 15.81
CA VAL A 61 -1.26 3.57 16.96
C VAL A 61 -0.50 2.25 16.88
N ASN A 62 0.31 1.95 17.90
CA ASN A 62 1.16 0.75 17.93
C ASN A 62 0.36 -0.55 17.75
N GLU A 63 -0.82 -0.64 18.36
CA GLU A 63 -1.70 -1.82 18.25
C GLU A 63 -2.13 -2.08 16.80
N ASN A 64 -2.40 -1.04 16.02
CA ASN A 64 -2.74 -1.17 14.59
C ASN A 64 -1.55 -1.72 13.80
N ILE A 65 -0.33 -1.27 14.13
CA ILE A 65 0.90 -1.79 13.53
C ILE A 65 1.13 -3.25 13.88
N ASP A 66 0.90 -3.65 15.13
CA ASP A 66 1.06 -5.04 15.56
C ASP A 66 0.06 -5.96 14.87
N ILE A 67 -1.19 -5.51 14.72
CA ILE A 67 -2.22 -6.21 13.93
C ILE A 67 -1.74 -6.36 12.47
N LEU A 68 -1.37 -5.25 11.82
CA LEU A 68 -0.92 -5.28 10.42
C LEU A 68 0.29 -6.20 10.22
N LYS A 69 1.30 -6.12 11.10
CA LYS A 69 2.47 -7.01 11.08
C LYS A 69 2.06 -8.47 11.25
N SER A 70 1.15 -8.78 12.17
CA SER A 70 0.65 -10.15 12.36
C SER A 70 0.01 -10.71 11.11
N TYR A 71 -0.70 -9.90 10.33
CA TYR A 71 -1.30 -10.33 9.06
C TYR A 71 -0.26 -10.49 7.95
N LEU A 72 0.62 -9.50 7.77
CA LEU A 72 1.69 -9.54 6.76
C LEU A 72 2.64 -10.74 6.98
N ASN A 73 2.98 -11.04 8.23
CA ASN A 73 3.86 -12.15 8.59
C ASN A 73 3.32 -13.52 8.16
N LYS A 74 1.99 -13.71 8.03
CA LYS A 74 1.41 -14.96 7.50
C LYS A 74 1.87 -15.28 6.08
N TYR A 75 2.34 -14.27 5.35
CA TYR A 75 2.77 -14.35 3.96
C TYR A 75 4.26 -13.99 3.78
N ASP A 76 5.05 -14.00 4.87
CA ASP A 76 6.46 -13.57 4.86
C ASP A 76 6.66 -12.14 4.30
N LEU A 77 5.67 -11.28 4.51
CA LEU A 77 5.72 -9.86 4.15
C LEU A 77 6.07 -9.03 5.38
N ARG A 78 6.76 -7.91 5.17
CA ARG A 78 7.13 -6.96 6.22
C ARG A 78 7.02 -5.53 5.71
N ILE A 79 6.80 -4.61 6.64
CA ILE A 79 6.95 -3.17 6.41
C ILE A 79 8.43 -2.84 6.53
N ASP A 80 9.00 -2.18 5.51
CA ASP A 80 10.42 -1.83 5.46
C ASP A 80 10.67 -0.39 5.92
N ASP A 81 9.71 0.53 5.73
CA ASP A 81 9.75 1.89 6.29
C ASP A 81 8.33 2.48 6.44
N TYR A 82 8.27 3.69 6.99
CA TYR A 82 7.04 4.43 7.27
C TYR A 82 7.09 5.80 6.62
N LEU A 83 6.03 6.17 5.91
CA LEU A 83 5.86 7.53 5.43
C LEU A 83 5.48 8.43 6.60
N LYS A 84 6.39 9.33 6.99
CA LYS A 84 6.15 10.28 8.08
C LYS A 84 4.94 11.16 7.76
N ILE A 85 3.94 11.13 8.64
CA ILE A 85 2.73 11.96 8.52
C ILE A 85 3.07 13.41 8.92
N ASP A 86 2.68 14.36 8.07
CA ASP A 86 2.72 15.79 8.32
C ASP A 86 1.36 16.40 7.95
N ASN A 87 0.65 16.96 8.93
CA ASN A 87 -0.68 17.53 8.73
C ASN A 87 -0.67 18.82 7.89
N GLN A 88 0.49 19.38 7.57
CA GLN A 88 0.62 20.55 6.70
C GLN A 88 0.76 20.18 5.21
N LYS A 89 0.96 18.90 4.89
CA LYS A 89 1.19 18.42 3.53
C LYS A 89 0.15 17.40 3.15
N ASN A 90 -0.15 17.35 1.85
CA ASN A 90 -0.95 16.27 1.32
C ASN A 90 -0.10 14.99 1.14
N LYS A 91 -0.79 13.86 0.99
CA LYS A 91 -0.16 12.53 0.89
C LYS A 91 0.81 12.42 -0.31
N GLY A 92 0.49 13.05 -1.44
CA GLY A 92 1.34 13.07 -2.62
C GLY A 92 2.64 13.83 -2.42
N GLU A 93 2.57 15.00 -1.77
CA GLU A 93 3.74 15.79 -1.39
C GLU A 93 4.68 15.02 -0.46
N LEU A 94 4.12 14.31 0.52
CA LEU A 94 4.89 13.46 1.43
C LEU A 94 5.63 12.34 0.70
N ILE A 95 4.95 11.66 -0.23
CA ILE A 95 5.57 10.60 -1.04
C ILE A 95 6.69 11.17 -1.90
N ILE A 96 6.47 12.32 -2.55
CA ILE A 96 7.50 12.98 -3.36
C ILE A 96 8.71 13.38 -2.51
N GLU A 97 8.48 13.94 -1.32
CA GLU A 97 9.55 14.29 -0.38
C GLU A 97 10.34 13.06 0.06
N TYR A 98 9.66 11.96 0.40
CA TYR A 98 10.30 10.68 0.71
C TYR A 98 11.16 10.21 -0.47
N CYS A 99 10.63 10.23 -1.69
CA CYS A 99 11.36 9.84 -2.89
C CYS A 99 12.61 10.71 -3.11
N ASN A 100 12.49 12.04 -2.99
CA ASN A 100 13.61 12.96 -3.16
C ASN A 100 14.71 12.72 -2.12
N LYS A 101 14.33 12.56 -0.84
CA LYS A 101 15.27 12.29 0.25
C LYS A 101 16.03 10.99 0.07
N HIS A 102 15.37 9.97 -0.47
CA HIS A 102 15.94 8.63 -0.67
C HIS A 102 16.46 8.41 -2.11
N GLN A 103 16.47 9.45 -2.96
CA GLN A 103 16.91 9.39 -4.36
C GLN A 103 16.18 8.31 -5.18
N ILE A 104 14.87 8.17 -4.94
CA ILE A 104 14.01 7.19 -5.60
C ILE A 104 13.40 7.80 -6.86
N SER A 105 13.55 7.10 -7.99
CA SER A 105 12.91 7.49 -9.25
C SER A 105 11.39 7.31 -9.17
N SER A 106 10.64 8.24 -9.78
CA SER A 106 9.18 8.11 -9.93
C SER A 106 8.77 6.88 -10.78
N LEU A 107 9.68 6.32 -11.57
CA LEU A 107 9.45 5.08 -12.31
C LEU A 107 9.58 3.81 -11.44
N ASP A 108 10.09 3.96 -10.22
CA ASP A 108 10.36 2.87 -9.30
C ASP A 108 9.38 2.85 -8.13
N ILE A 109 8.35 3.70 -8.16
CA ILE A 109 7.31 3.72 -7.14
C ILE A 109 6.01 3.08 -7.63
N LEU A 110 5.28 2.46 -6.72
CA LEU A 110 3.89 2.05 -6.91
C LEU A 110 3.11 2.51 -5.68
N VAL A 111 1.96 3.13 -5.87
CA VAL A 111 1.12 3.60 -4.76
C VAL A 111 -0.22 2.91 -4.80
N ILE A 112 -0.66 2.36 -3.68
CA ILE A 112 -1.97 1.73 -3.53
C ILE A 112 -2.70 2.44 -2.40
N ASP A 113 -3.80 3.10 -2.76
CA ASP A 113 -4.55 4.00 -1.88
C ASP A 113 -6.03 4.01 -2.31
N ASP A 114 -6.97 4.23 -1.42
CA ASP A 114 -8.37 4.46 -1.78
C ASP A 114 -8.62 5.93 -2.18
N GLY A 115 -7.80 6.83 -1.65
CA GLY A 115 -7.77 8.25 -1.91
C GLY A 115 -7.25 8.62 -3.30
N MET A 116 -7.61 9.82 -3.76
CA MET A 116 -7.04 10.39 -4.97
C MET A 116 -5.76 11.15 -4.64
N ILE A 117 -4.64 10.75 -5.23
CA ILE A 117 -3.34 11.42 -5.06
C ILE A 117 -2.90 11.98 -6.42
N ARG A 118 -3.10 13.28 -6.62
CA ARG A 118 -3.02 13.90 -7.96
C ARG A 118 -1.59 14.01 -8.47
N GLU A 119 -0.66 14.26 -7.56
CA GLU A 119 0.75 14.53 -7.80
C GLU A 119 1.47 13.33 -8.43
N ILE A 120 0.99 12.13 -8.16
CA ILE A 120 1.58 10.84 -8.57
C ILE A 120 0.53 9.92 -9.20
N LYS A 121 -0.51 10.50 -9.80
CA LYS A 121 -1.66 9.77 -10.36
C LYS A 121 -1.25 8.64 -11.33
N ASP A 122 -0.16 8.82 -12.07
CA ASP A 122 0.31 7.86 -13.08
C ASP A 122 1.00 6.63 -12.44
N ARG A 123 1.26 6.69 -11.13
CA ARG A 123 1.82 5.61 -10.31
C ARG A 123 0.82 5.08 -9.27
N LEU A 124 -0.40 5.62 -9.25
CA LEU A 124 -1.44 5.30 -8.29
C LEU A 124 -2.37 4.19 -8.81
N ILE A 125 -2.57 3.18 -7.98
CA ILE A 125 -3.64 2.20 -8.09
C ILE A 125 -4.71 2.58 -7.07
N LYS A 126 -5.72 3.30 -7.56
CA LYS A 126 -6.83 3.75 -6.73
C LYS A 126 -7.78 2.58 -6.43
N CYS A 127 -7.97 2.28 -5.15
CA CYS A 127 -8.93 1.31 -4.65
C CYS A 127 -10.33 1.93 -4.45
N ASP A 128 -11.34 1.06 -4.42
CA ASP A 128 -12.68 1.40 -3.93
C ASP A 128 -12.74 1.13 -2.43
N PHE A 129 -13.05 2.14 -1.62
CA PHE A 129 -13.15 2.04 -0.17
C PHE A 129 -14.08 0.90 0.32
N ASN A 130 -15.09 0.53 -0.47
CA ASN A 130 -16.01 -0.55 -0.13
C ASN A 130 -15.40 -1.95 -0.22
N HIS A 131 -14.39 -2.12 -1.08
CA HIS A 131 -13.88 -3.43 -1.48
C HIS A 131 -12.36 -3.59 -1.25
N GLY A 132 -11.60 -2.51 -1.32
CA GLY A 132 -10.15 -2.50 -1.17
C GLY A 132 -9.38 -3.00 -2.39
N PHE A 133 -8.24 -3.66 -2.16
CA PHE A 133 -7.31 -4.12 -3.18
C PHE A 133 -7.75 -5.46 -3.81
N THR A 134 -8.76 -5.38 -4.68
CA THR A 134 -9.33 -6.56 -5.33
C THR A 134 -8.44 -7.07 -6.48
N GLU A 135 -8.87 -8.17 -7.13
CA GLU A 135 -8.20 -8.69 -8.32
C GLU A 135 -8.19 -7.65 -9.46
N VAL A 136 -9.16 -6.74 -9.53
CA VAL A 136 -9.18 -5.66 -10.53
C VAL A 136 -8.00 -4.71 -10.33
N GLU A 137 -7.75 -4.28 -9.10
CA GLU A 137 -6.64 -3.40 -8.74
C GLU A 137 -5.29 -4.11 -8.89
N LEU A 138 -5.22 -5.39 -8.55
CA LEU A 138 -4.05 -6.23 -8.80
C LEU A 138 -3.67 -6.26 -10.29
N GLN A 139 -4.63 -6.51 -11.19
CA GLN A 139 -4.34 -6.54 -12.62
C GLN A 139 -3.92 -5.17 -13.17
N LYS A 140 -4.49 -4.08 -12.66
CA LYS A 140 -4.03 -2.71 -12.98
C LYS A 140 -2.58 -2.50 -12.54
N ALA A 141 -2.23 -2.92 -11.31
CA ALA A 141 -0.88 -2.80 -10.77
C ALA A 141 0.14 -3.60 -11.61
N ILE A 142 -0.19 -4.83 -11.97
CA ILE A 142 0.66 -5.68 -12.82
C ILE A 142 0.88 -5.05 -14.19
N LYS A 143 -0.17 -4.47 -14.79
CA LYS A 143 -0.07 -3.80 -16.09
C LYS A 143 0.85 -2.57 -16.01
N LEU A 144 0.71 -1.76 -14.96
CA LEU A 144 1.53 -0.58 -14.73
C LEU A 144 3.01 -0.92 -14.59
N LEU A 145 3.35 -2.01 -13.90
CA LEU A 145 4.74 -2.44 -13.71
C LEU A 145 5.40 -3.00 -14.97
N LYS A 146 4.63 -3.41 -15.98
CA LYS A 146 5.14 -3.93 -17.26
C LYS A 146 5.35 -2.84 -18.32
N MET A 147 4.95 -1.61 -18.03
CA MET A 147 5.11 -0.44 -18.91
C MET A 147 6.41 0.28 -18.59
#